data_AF-A0A914H3S6-F1
#
_entry.id   AF-A0A914H3S6-F1
#
_cell.length_a   1.000
_cell.length_b   1.000
_cell.length_c   1.000
_cell.angle_alpha   90.00
_cell.angle_beta   90.00
_cell.angle_gamma   90.00
#
_symmetry.space_group_name_H-M   'P 1'
#
loop_
_entity.id
_entity.type
_entity.pdbx_description
1 polymer ?
#
loop_
_entity_poly.entity_id
_entity_poly.type
_entity_poly.pdbx_seq_one_letter_code
_entity_poly.pdbx_strand_id
1 'polypeptide(L)'
;MIVLMMFRRFEVFHSNLRTLLWHFLLCILLNLYLQMIRILTPILQQFWRNTEDNAKIQFEKCVPYNEIPALFCAFICVSGIWICMERLYATLRYVKYENECFEPFLTRMFTTLWTILALCSMWQFVNGIASGISPNNPYFQCQIHFVHVNPLKTHWHTLFAILLFIVYCIVIHVILTLNRKKKEEYIEFYYSSLNHRFQIGENLKTVLLLNRIFPLLCAMFISVMAFKTLLWLYTEESENDFYRQILLTELSLLIVPMFSLAIALTIIRSSTVYCSKSRLIARELMKMFWPSTALWRRNAENGDLTNQFNQYCMSCGKLQSKHDVAKCGGILLREYWDDYLHIE
;
A
#
# COMPACT_ATOMS: atom_id res chain seq x y z
N MET A 1 -2.14 2.92 7.58
CA MET A 1 -1.65 3.57 8.82
C MET A 1 -0.69 2.68 9.62
N ILE A 2 -1.08 1.48 10.07
CA ILE A 2 -0.23 0.59 10.90
C ILE A 2 1.16 0.38 10.27
N VAL A 3 1.23 0.07 8.97
CA VAL A 3 2.50 -0.11 8.25
C VAL A 3 3.41 1.12 8.35
N LEU A 4 2.89 2.35 8.20
CA LEU A 4 3.68 3.58 8.34
C LEU A 4 4.24 3.75 9.76
N MET A 5 3.47 3.41 10.78
CA MET A 5 3.95 3.44 12.17
C MET A 5 5.08 2.42 12.39
N MET A 6 4.99 1.25 11.75
CA MET A 6 6.04 0.23 11.83
C MET A 6 7.32 0.67 11.13
N PHE A 7 7.23 1.31 9.96
CA PHE A 7 8.40 1.91 9.29
C PHE A 7 9.08 2.96 10.16
N ARG A 8 8.31 3.80 10.86
CA ARG A 8 8.89 4.83 11.73
C ARG A 8 9.55 4.25 13.00
N ARG A 9 9.03 3.14 13.52
CA ARG A 9 9.45 2.58 14.82
C ARG A 9 10.55 1.53 14.71
N PHE A 10 10.63 0.81 13.60
CA PHE A 10 11.52 -0.33 13.45
C PHE A 10 12.50 -0.12 12.30
N GLU A 11 13.80 -0.25 12.61
CA GLU A 11 14.91 -0.04 11.69
C GLU A 11 15.22 -1.31 10.89
N VAL A 12 14.25 -1.78 10.12
CA VAL A 12 14.39 -2.99 9.29
C VAL A 12 15.10 -2.69 7.96
N PHE A 13 14.98 -1.45 7.49
CA PHE A 13 15.57 -1.00 6.24
C PHE A 13 16.47 0.21 6.50
N HIS A 14 17.47 0.36 5.63
CA HIS A 14 18.34 1.52 5.59
C HIS A 14 17.55 2.84 5.59
N SER A 15 18.07 3.85 6.28
CA SER A 15 17.41 5.14 6.50
C SER A 15 16.90 5.78 5.21
N ASN A 16 17.73 5.82 4.17
CA ASN A 16 17.40 6.37 2.85
C ASN A 16 16.13 5.74 2.24
N LEU A 17 16.08 4.40 2.16
CA LEU A 17 14.92 3.68 1.62
C LEU A 17 13.69 3.82 2.52
N ARG A 18 13.89 3.79 3.83
CA ARG A 18 12.81 3.98 4.80
C ARG A 18 12.10 5.31 4.59
N THR A 19 12.85 6.40 4.41
CA THR A 19 12.29 7.74 4.14
C THR A 19 11.55 7.79 2.81
N LEU A 20 12.11 7.21 1.75
CA LEU A 20 11.47 7.07 0.44
C LEU A 20 10.14 6.32 0.52
N LEU A 21 10.14 5.12 1.11
CA LEU A 21 8.96 4.29 1.27
C LEU A 21 7.91 4.94 2.17
N TRP A 22 8.33 5.69 3.19
CA TRP A 22 7.41 6.41 4.07
C TRP A 22 6.62 7.48 3.31
N HIS A 23 7.30 8.34 2.53
CA HIS A 23 6.62 9.35 1.72
C HIS A 23 5.74 8.74 0.63
N PHE A 24 6.23 7.67 -0.01
CA PHE A 24 5.49 6.91 -1.00
C PHE A 24 4.16 6.35 -0.44
N LEU A 25 4.25 5.64 0.70
CA LEU A 25 3.09 5.04 1.35
C LEU A 25 2.16 6.09 1.99
N LEU A 26 2.70 7.23 2.46
CA LEU A 26 1.91 8.34 2.94
C LEU A 26 1.04 8.93 1.82
N CYS A 27 1.61 9.08 0.62
CA CYS A 27 0.89 9.56 -0.55
C CYS A 27 -0.28 8.64 -0.92
N ILE A 28 -0.04 7.32 -0.91
CA ILE A 28 -1.11 6.32 -1.11
C ILE A 28 -2.18 6.44 -0.01
N LEU A 29 -1.78 6.58 1.26
CA LEU A 29 -2.73 6.71 2.37
C LEU A 29 -3.58 7.98 2.26
N LEU A 30 -2.99 9.11 1.89
CA LEU A 30 -3.72 10.37 1.69
C LEU A 30 -4.69 10.26 0.52
N ASN A 31 -4.30 9.61 -0.58
CA ASN A 31 -5.20 9.35 -1.69
C ASN A 31 -6.40 8.48 -1.26
N LEU A 32 -6.18 7.43 -0.45
CA LEU A 32 -7.26 6.64 0.12
C LEU A 32 -8.18 7.46 1.01
N TYR A 33 -7.64 8.34 1.85
CA TYR A 33 -8.44 9.18 2.73
C TYR A 33 -9.34 10.13 1.92
N LEU A 34 -8.81 10.73 0.86
CA LEU A 34 -9.60 11.56 -0.06
C LEU A 34 -10.69 10.75 -0.78
N GLN A 35 -10.40 9.51 -1.19
CA GLN A 35 -11.40 8.61 -1.77
C GLN A 35 -12.50 8.24 -0.77
N MET A 36 -12.18 8.06 0.51
CA MET A 36 -13.18 7.80 1.55
C MET A 36 -14.10 9.01 1.78
N ILE A 37 -13.54 10.22 1.84
CA ILE A 37 -14.33 11.46 1.92
C ILE A 37 -15.25 11.59 0.69
N ARG A 38 -14.76 11.19 -0.47
CA ARG A 38 -15.52 11.21 -1.72
C ARG A 38 -16.76 10.31 -1.65
N ILE A 39 -16.69 9.11 -1.07
CA ILE A 39 -17.86 8.23 -0.89
C ILE A 39 -18.91 8.84 0.06
N LEU A 40 -18.48 9.64 1.04
CA LEU A 40 -19.39 10.35 1.96
C LEU A 40 -20.14 11.50 1.29
N THR A 41 -19.56 12.12 0.26
CA THR A 41 -20.13 13.28 -0.44
C THR A 41 -21.50 12.98 -1.10
N PRO A 42 -21.67 11.92 -1.91
CA PRO A 42 -22.96 11.58 -2.50
C PRO A 42 -23.99 11.13 -1.46
N ILE A 43 -23.57 10.45 -0.39
CA ILE A 43 -24.46 10.10 0.74
C ILE A 43 -25.04 11.38 1.35
N LEU A 44 -24.18 12.36 1.66
CA LEU A 44 -24.60 13.65 2.19
C LEU A 44 -25.48 14.43 1.19
N GLN A 45 -25.16 14.41 -0.10
CA GLN A 45 -25.98 15.05 -1.12
C GLN A 45 -27.37 14.41 -1.26
N GLN A 46 -27.50 13.09 -1.10
CA GLN A 46 -28.79 12.41 -1.13
C GLN A 46 -29.65 12.74 0.10
N PHE A 47 -29.04 12.98 1.26
CA PHE A 47 -29.74 13.50 2.43
C PHE A 47 -30.16 14.97 2.26
N TRP A 48 -29.38 15.79 1.53
CA TRP A 48 -29.68 17.21 1.32
C TRP A 48 -30.61 17.50 0.13
N ARG A 49 -30.78 16.56 -0.79
CA ARG A 49 -31.57 16.75 -2.04
C ARG A 49 -33.09 16.77 -1.86
N ASN A 50 -33.60 16.86 -0.64
CA ASN A 50 -35.03 16.99 -0.39
C ASN A 50 -35.60 18.40 -0.70
N THR A 51 -34.83 19.35 -1.22
CA THR A 51 -35.32 20.74 -1.31
C THR A 51 -35.42 21.43 -2.67
N GLU A 52 -34.78 21.03 -3.77
CA GLU A 52 -34.93 21.80 -5.03
C GLU A 52 -34.85 20.94 -6.29
N ASP A 53 -36.03 20.57 -6.80
CA ASP A 53 -36.24 20.14 -8.17
C ASP A 53 -36.05 21.33 -9.13
N ASN A 54 -35.36 21.10 -10.26
CA ASN A 54 -35.33 21.94 -11.48
C ASN A 54 -34.23 23.00 -11.68
N ALA A 55 -33.03 22.83 -11.13
CA ALA A 55 -31.87 23.55 -11.67
C ALA A 55 -31.29 22.82 -12.91
N LYS A 56 -31.47 23.39 -14.11
CA LYS A 56 -30.81 22.92 -15.35
C LYS A 56 -29.30 22.82 -15.11
N ILE A 57 -28.76 21.62 -15.32
CA ILE A 57 -27.36 21.29 -15.06
C ILE A 57 -26.46 22.03 -16.05
N GLN A 58 -25.64 22.95 -15.56
CA GLN A 58 -24.66 23.66 -16.38
C GLN A 58 -23.37 22.83 -16.43
N PHE A 59 -23.26 21.94 -17.42
CA PHE A 59 -22.12 21.03 -17.61
C PHE A 59 -20.77 21.76 -17.78
N GLU A 60 -20.78 23.02 -18.26
CA GLU A 60 -19.59 23.88 -18.37
C GLU A 60 -18.95 24.23 -17.03
N LYS A 61 -19.69 24.11 -15.92
CA LYS A 61 -19.20 24.35 -14.55
C LYS A 61 -18.82 23.07 -13.80
N CYS A 62 -18.86 21.92 -14.47
CA CYS A 62 -18.44 20.66 -13.85
C CYS A 62 -16.91 20.56 -13.85
N VAL A 63 -16.31 20.13 -12.73
CA VAL A 63 -14.88 19.78 -12.68
C VAL A 63 -14.72 18.27 -12.86
N PRO A 64 -13.83 17.80 -13.75
CA PRO A 64 -13.54 16.37 -13.87
C PRO A 64 -12.82 15.86 -12.62
N TYR A 65 -13.45 14.95 -11.88
CA TYR A 65 -12.91 14.35 -10.66
C TYR A 65 -12.41 12.93 -10.90
N ASN A 66 -11.09 12.80 -11.13
CA ASN A 66 -10.41 11.52 -11.33
C ASN A 66 -10.29 10.71 -10.03
N GLU A 67 -10.34 9.38 -10.12
CA GLU A 67 -10.22 8.47 -8.96
C GLU A 67 -8.87 8.60 -8.26
N ILE A 68 -7.82 8.79 -9.07
CA ILE A 68 -6.49 9.17 -8.62
C ILE A 68 -6.22 10.54 -9.25
N PRO A 69 -6.15 11.63 -8.46
CA PRO A 69 -5.86 12.93 -9.03
C PRO A 69 -4.49 12.92 -9.70
N ALA A 70 -4.36 13.62 -10.84
CA ALA A 70 -3.14 13.62 -11.64
C ALA A 70 -1.89 14.02 -10.83
N LEU A 71 -2.04 14.92 -9.86
CA LEU A 71 -0.95 15.34 -8.98
C LEU A 71 -0.46 14.22 -8.05
N PHE A 72 -1.36 13.41 -7.49
CA PHE A 72 -0.99 12.22 -6.70
C PHE A 72 -0.30 11.18 -7.57
N CYS A 73 -0.81 10.98 -8.78
CA CYS A 73 -0.22 10.09 -9.76
C CYS A 73 1.21 10.51 -10.12
N ALA A 74 1.44 11.79 -10.39
CA ALA A 74 2.77 12.36 -10.64
C ALA A 74 3.70 12.17 -9.43
N PHE A 75 3.22 12.45 -8.21
CA PHE A 75 3.99 12.25 -6.98
C PHE A 75 4.43 10.79 -6.80
N ILE A 76 3.50 9.85 -6.97
CA ILE A 76 3.76 8.41 -6.89
C ILE A 76 4.80 8.00 -7.94
N CYS A 77 4.67 8.49 -9.18
CA CYS A 77 5.61 8.21 -10.26
C CYS A 77 7.00 8.74 -9.95
N VAL A 78 7.15 10.01 -9.58
CA VAL A 78 8.44 10.63 -9.23
C VAL A 78 9.08 9.91 -8.06
N SER A 79 8.31 9.56 -7.03
CA SER A 79 8.79 8.76 -5.90
C SER A 79 9.36 7.41 -6.34
N GLY A 80 8.70 6.75 -7.31
CA GLY A 80 9.19 5.50 -7.91
C GLY A 80 10.54 5.65 -8.61
N ILE A 81 10.77 6.75 -9.34
CA ILE A 81 12.07 7.06 -9.95
C ILE A 81 13.15 7.12 -8.87
N TRP A 82 12.91 7.87 -7.80
CA TRP A 82 13.87 8.01 -6.71
C TRP A 82 14.18 6.68 -6.03
N ILE A 83 13.17 5.83 -5.80
CA ILE A 83 13.37 4.48 -5.27
C ILE A 83 14.25 3.64 -6.21
N CYS A 84 13.97 3.63 -7.52
CA CYS A 84 14.77 2.89 -8.50
C CYS A 84 16.23 3.39 -8.55
N MET A 85 16.43 4.71 -8.58
CA MET A 85 17.77 5.33 -8.60
C MET A 85 18.56 5.01 -7.34
N GLU A 86 17.92 5.11 -6.18
CA GLU A 86 18.53 4.86 -4.89
C GLU A 86 18.91 3.38 -4.74
N ARG A 87 18.06 2.45 -5.16
CA ARG A 87 18.40 1.00 -5.20
C ARG A 87 19.51 0.68 -6.18
N LEU A 88 19.51 1.29 -7.36
CA LEU A 88 20.61 1.13 -8.32
C LEU A 88 21.93 1.61 -7.72
N TYR A 89 21.92 2.78 -7.07
CA TYR A 89 23.10 3.32 -6.40
C TYR A 89 23.61 2.39 -5.28
N ALA A 90 22.71 1.89 -4.43
CA ALA A 90 23.04 0.93 -3.38
C ALA A 90 23.65 -0.37 -3.96
N THR A 91 23.14 -0.86 -5.09
CA THR A 91 23.72 -2.04 -5.77
C THR A 91 25.10 -1.76 -6.35
N LEU A 92 25.31 -0.60 -6.97
CA LEU A 92 26.58 -0.27 -7.61
C LEU A 92 27.68 0.04 -6.59
N ARG A 93 27.36 0.76 -5.50
CA ARG A 93 28.32 1.27 -4.51
C ARG A 93 28.05 0.79 -3.08
N TYR A 94 27.76 -0.50 -2.88
CA TYR A 94 27.38 -1.07 -1.59
C TYR A 94 28.35 -0.76 -0.43
N VAL A 95 29.66 -0.70 -0.68
CA VAL A 95 30.68 -0.40 0.35
C VAL A 95 30.57 1.04 0.88
N LYS A 96 30.32 2.01 -0.01
CA LYS A 96 30.20 3.42 0.39
C LYS A 96 28.81 3.73 0.93
N TYR A 97 27.80 3.08 0.35
CA TYR A 97 26.39 3.32 0.65
C TYR A 97 26.04 3.12 2.14
N GLU A 98 26.64 2.14 2.82
CA GLU A 98 26.43 1.89 4.27
C GLU A 98 26.77 3.10 5.15
N ASN A 99 27.75 3.90 4.74
CA ASN A 99 28.21 5.08 5.48
C ASN A 99 27.53 6.39 5.01
N GLU A 100 26.73 6.33 3.95
CA GLU A 100 26.15 7.52 3.32
C GLU A 100 24.69 7.72 3.77
N CYS A 101 24.46 8.81 4.51
CA CYS A 101 23.13 9.22 4.94
C CYS A 101 22.58 10.32 4.03
N PHE A 102 21.74 9.92 3.06
CA PHE A 102 21.01 10.83 2.18
C PHE A 102 19.66 11.27 2.76
N GLU A 103 19.27 10.76 3.93
CA GLU A 103 17.98 11.04 4.57
C GLU A 103 17.65 12.54 4.63
N PRO A 104 18.52 13.46 5.11
CA PRO A 104 18.18 14.89 5.16
C PRO A 104 17.93 15.50 3.77
N PHE A 105 18.68 15.05 2.76
CA PHE A 105 18.51 15.50 1.39
C PHE A 105 17.19 14.99 0.81
N LEU A 106 16.90 13.69 0.97
CA LEU A 106 15.65 13.08 0.52
C LEU A 106 14.45 13.74 1.20
N THR A 107 14.50 13.97 2.52
CA THR A 107 13.43 14.65 3.24
C THR A 107 13.17 16.05 2.68
N ARG A 108 14.21 16.84 2.39
CA ARG A 108 14.04 18.18 1.78
C ARG A 108 13.39 18.09 0.40
N MET A 109 13.85 17.17 -0.46
CA MET A 109 13.28 16.93 -1.78
C MET A 109 11.81 16.49 -1.72
N PHE A 110 11.44 15.62 -0.77
CA PHE A 110 10.04 15.25 -0.61
C PHE A 110 9.20 16.38 -0.02
N THR A 111 9.77 17.18 0.88
CA THR A 111 9.08 18.35 1.43
C THR A 111 8.77 19.35 0.32
N THR A 112 9.69 19.59 -0.62
CA THR A 112 9.41 20.45 -1.78
C THR A 112 8.38 19.84 -2.73
N LEU A 113 8.40 18.52 -2.94
CA LEU A 113 7.34 17.85 -3.70
C LEU A 113 5.96 17.98 -3.02
N TRP A 114 5.91 17.88 -1.69
CA TRP A 114 4.68 18.09 -0.91
C TRP A 114 4.19 19.54 -0.99
N THR A 115 5.08 20.53 -0.93
CA THR A 115 4.68 21.94 -1.07
C THR A 115 4.16 22.23 -2.47
N ILE A 116 4.80 21.72 -3.52
CA ILE A 116 4.29 21.84 -4.91
C ILE A 116 2.91 21.19 -5.01
N LEU A 117 2.74 19.98 -4.47
CA LEU A 117 1.45 19.28 -4.45
C LEU A 117 0.36 20.12 -3.77
N ALA A 118 0.67 20.71 -2.60
CA ALA A 118 -0.26 21.55 -1.85
C ALA A 118 -0.59 22.85 -2.59
N LEU A 119 0.39 23.51 -3.22
CA LEU A 119 0.16 24.72 -4.00
C LEU A 119 -0.71 24.44 -5.23
N CYS A 120 -0.43 23.35 -5.96
CA CYS A 120 -1.22 22.97 -7.12
C CYS A 120 -2.66 22.58 -6.75
N SER A 121 -2.88 21.88 -5.62
CA SER A 121 -4.22 21.53 -5.17
C SER A 121 -5.01 22.75 -4.69
N MET A 122 -4.36 23.68 -3.97
CA MET A 122 -4.97 24.95 -3.58
C MET A 122 -5.33 25.81 -4.79
N TRP A 123 -4.49 25.84 -5.83
CA TRP A 123 -4.79 26.54 -7.08
C TRP A 123 -6.04 25.98 -7.77
N GLN A 124 -6.18 24.65 -7.82
CA GLN A 124 -7.39 24.01 -8.36
C GLN A 124 -8.63 24.35 -7.53
N PHE A 125 -8.50 24.40 -6.20
CA PHE A 125 -9.60 24.77 -5.30
C PHE A 125 -10.03 26.23 -5.51
N VAL A 126 -9.09 27.17 -5.57
CA VAL A 126 -9.35 28.61 -5.78
C VAL A 126 -10.01 28.84 -7.15
N ASN A 127 -9.49 28.22 -8.21
CA ASN A 127 -10.11 28.34 -9.54
C ASN A 127 -11.50 27.71 -9.59
N GLY A 128 -11.72 26.61 -8.87
CA GLY A 128 -13.04 26.01 -8.75
C GLY A 128 -14.06 26.95 -8.10
N ILE A 129 -13.69 27.61 -7.01
CA ILE A 129 -14.53 28.62 -6.36
C ILE A 129 -14.76 29.81 -7.30
N ALA A 130 -13.71 30.32 -7.95
CA ALA A 130 -13.79 31.45 -8.86
C ALA A 130 -14.66 31.16 -10.11
N SER A 131 -14.70 29.91 -10.58
CA SER A 131 -15.57 29.48 -11.68
C SER A 131 -17.05 29.34 -11.31
N GLY A 132 -17.42 29.59 -10.04
CA GLY A 132 -18.81 29.54 -9.59
C GLY A 132 -19.38 28.12 -9.61
N ILE A 133 -18.58 27.11 -9.23
CA ILE A 133 -19.06 25.74 -9.01
C ILE A 133 -20.18 25.81 -7.97
N SER A 134 -21.42 25.60 -8.42
CA SER A 134 -22.56 25.55 -7.52
C SER A 134 -22.45 24.31 -6.64
N PRO A 135 -22.62 24.41 -5.31
CA PRO A 135 -22.70 23.25 -4.41
C PRO A 135 -23.87 22.32 -4.77
N ASN A 136 -24.81 22.78 -5.61
CA ASN A 136 -25.98 22.04 -6.07
C ASN A 136 -25.74 21.28 -7.40
N ASN A 137 -24.53 21.32 -7.96
CA ASN A 137 -24.26 20.56 -9.19
C ASN A 137 -24.32 19.04 -8.93
N PRO A 138 -25.05 18.26 -9.74
CA PRO A 138 -25.13 16.81 -9.59
C PRO A 138 -23.78 16.17 -9.87
N TYR A 139 -23.13 15.78 -8.77
CA TYR A 139 -21.82 15.11 -8.75
C TYR A 139 -21.74 13.94 -9.76
N PHE A 140 -22.78 13.10 -9.80
CA PHE A 140 -22.82 11.92 -10.68
C PHE A 140 -22.98 12.26 -12.16
N GLN A 141 -23.83 13.22 -12.50
CA GLN A 141 -24.10 13.59 -13.90
C GLN A 141 -22.90 14.31 -14.53
N CYS A 142 -22.18 15.12 -13.75
CA CYS A 142 -20.92 15.73 -14.19
C CYS A 142 -19.84 14.68 -14.53
N GLN A 143 -19.66 13.65 -13.69
CA GLN A 143 -18.62 12.64 -13.91
C GLN A 143 -18.93 11.75 -15.12
N ILE A 144 -20.18 11.32 -15.27
CA ILE A 144 -20.61 10.50 -16.41
C ILE A 144 -20.43 11.27 -17.72
N HIS A 145 -20.78 12.57 -17.73
CA HIS A 145 -20.60 13.42 -18.91
C HIS A 145 -19.13 13.51 -19.37
N PHE A 146 -18.18 13.71 -18.45
CA PHE A 146 -16.76 13.81 -18.83
C PHE A 146 -16.16 12.49 -19.33
N VAL A 147 -16.58 11.36 -18.76
CA VAL A 147 -16.16 10.03 -19.25
C VAL A 147 -16.70 9.77 -20.65
N HIS A 148 -17.92 10.20 -20.94
CA HIS A 148 -18.54 10.05 -22.25
C HIS A 148 -17.91 10.94 -23.32
N VAL A 149 -17.58 12.20 -22.98
CA VAL A 149 -17.11 13.16 -23.99
C VAL A 149 -15.68 12.87 -24.46
N ASN A 150 -14.75 12.48 -23.58
CA ASN A 150 -13.37 12.11 -23.97
C ASN A 150 -12.64 11.28 -22.88
N PRO A 151 -12.79 9.95 -22.85
CA PRO A 151 -12.21 9.10 -21.78
C PRO A 151 -10.67 9.07 -21.78
N LEU A 152 -10.04 9.18 -22.95
CA LEU A 152 -8.58 9.21 -23.05
C LEU A 152 -7.99 10.51 -22.49
N LYS A 153 -8.67 11.64 -22.74
CA LYS A 153 -8.23 12.96 -22.28
C LYS A 153 -8.44 13.15 -20.78
N THR A 154 -9.41 12.46 -20.19
CA THR A 154 -9.62 12.51 -18.73
C THR A 154 -8.62 11.62 -17.98
N HIS A 155 -8.23 10.48 -18.55
CA HIS A 155 -7.41 9.46 -17.88
C HIS A 155 -5.96 9.30 -18.40
N TRP A 156 -5.45 10.25 -19.22
CA TRP A 156 -4.08 10.20 -19.76
C TRP A 156 -2.99 10.00 -18.70
N HIS A 157 -3.16 10.60 -17.52
CA HIS A 157 -2.22 10.53 -16.41
C HIS A 157 -2.11 9.10 -15.85
N THR A 158 -3.22 8.36 -15.85
CA THR A 158 -3.26 6.95 -15.43
C THR A 158 -2.51 6.06 -16.42
N LEU A 159 -2.70 6.29 -17.74
CA LEU A 159 -1.93 5.61 -18.79
C LEU A 159 -0.43 5.88 -18.68
N PHE A 160 -0.06 7.14 -18.45
CA PHE A 160 1.34 7.53 -18.26
C PHE A 160 1.95 6.82 -17.03
N ALA A 161 1.19 6.69 -15.94
CA ALA A 161 1.62 5.95 -14.76
C ALA A 161 1.88 4.47 -15.08
N ILE A 162 0.98 3.82 -15.82
CA ILE A 162 1.14 2.41 -16.21
C ILE A 162 2.46 2.21 -16.95
N LEU A 163 2.74 3.06 -17.95
CA LEU A 163 3.99 3.00 -18.71
C LEU A 163 5.22 3.14 -17.81
N LEU A 164 5.21 4.12 -16.89
CA LEU A 164 6.31 4.29 -15.94
C LEU A 164 6.47 3.09 -15.00
N PHE A 165 5.38 2.54 -14.49
CA PHE A 165 5.44 1.36 -13.61
C PHE A 165 5.93 0.11 -14.34
N ILE A 166 5.62 -0.07 -15.63
CA ILE A 166 6.21 -1.12 -16.46
C ILE A 166 7.74 -0.93 -16.53
N VAL A 167 8.20 0.29 -16.78
CA VAL A 167 9.64 0.60 -16.78
C VAL A 167 10.27 0.32 -15.41
N TYR A 168 9.60 0.67 -14.31
CA TYR A 168 10.11 0.39 -12.96
C TYR A 168 10.21 -1.11 -12.69
N CYS A 169 9.24 -1.91 -13.12
CA CYS A 169 9.32 -3.37 -13.02
C CYS A 169 10.54 -3.92 -13.76
N ILE A 170 10.81 -3.44 -14.98
CA ILE A 170 11.99 -3.84 -15.77
C ILE A 170 13.27 -3.44 -15.04
N VAL A 171 13.38 -2.18 -14.59
CA VAL A 171 14.57 -1.67 -13.90
C VAL A 171 14.84 -2.43 -12.60
N ILE A 172 13.82 -2.67 -11.78
CA ILE A 172 13.96 -3.44 -10.54
C ILE A 172 14.35 -4.89 -10.84
N HIS A 173 13.82 -5.50 -11.91
CA HIS A 173 14.21 -6.83 -12.32
C HIS A 173 15.70 -6.90 -12.73
N VAL A 174 16.19 -5.89 -13.47
CA VAL A 174 17.61 -5.76 -13.80
C VAL A 174 18.46 -5.60 -12.54
N ILE A 175 18.06 -4.73 -11.62
CA ILE A 175 18.74 -4.52 -10.33
C ILE A 175 18.76 -5.81 -9.51
N LEU A 176 17.69 -6.60 -9.52
CA LEU A 176 17.63 -7.90 -8.84
C LEU A 176 18.67 -8.87 -9.39
N THR A 177 18.76 -8.98 -10.73
CA THR A 177 19.74 -9.83 -11.40
C THR A 177 21.17 -9.39 -11.09
N LEU A 178 21.43 -8.08 -11.07
CA LEU A 178 22.74 -7.53 -10.68
C LEU A 178 23.10 -7.87 -9.23
N ASN A 179 22.16 -7.74 -8.29
CA ASN A 179 22.40 -8.09 -6.89
C ASN A 179 22.66 -9.58 -6.69
N ARG A 180 22.00 -10.47 -7.45
CA ARG A 180 22.26 -11.92 -7.41
C ARG A 180 23.68 -12.25 -7.86
N LYS A 181 24.10 -11.73 -9.02
CA LYS A 181 25.48 -11.90 -9.51
C LYS A 181 26.52 -11.39 -8.51
N LYS A 182 26.31 -10.20 -7.96
CA LYS A 182 27.21 -9.64 -6.93
C LYS A 182 27.24 -10.47 -5.65
N LYS A 183 26.12 -11.09 -5.24
CA LYS A 183 26.10 -12.00 -4.09
C LYS A 183 26.98 -13.22 -4.36
N GLU A 184 26.88 -13.82 -5.55
CA GLU A 184 27.71 -14.96 -5.97
C GLU A 184 29.19 -14.59 -5.99
N GLU A 185 29.57 -13.51 -6.67
CA GLU A 185 30.95 -12.98 -6.72
C GLU A 185 31.49 -12.67 -5.31
N TYR A 186 30.69 -12.05 -4.44
CA TYR A 186 31.16 -11.68 -3.10
C TYR A 186 31.38 -12.90 -2.18
N ILE A 187 30.54 -13.93 -2.29
CA ILE A 187 30.71 -15.18 -1.53
C ILE A 187 31.99 -15.91 -1.97
N GLU A 188 32.33 -15.85 -3.26
CA GLU A 188 33.51 -16.50 -3.83
C GLU A 188 34.83 -15.80 -3.43
N PHE A 189 34.85 -14.46 -3.39
CA PHE A 189 36.09 -13.69 -3.20
C PHE A 189 36.35 -13.13 -1.79
N TYR A 190 35.31 -12.84 -0.99
CA TYR A 190 35.49 -12.14 0.29
C TYR A 190 34.73 -12.83 1.44
N TYR A 191 35.46 -13.70 2.16
CA TYR A 191 34.96 -14.33 3.40
C TYR A 191 35.17 -13.50 4.67
N SER A 192 35.85 -12.35 4.58
CA SER A 192 36.50 -11.72 5.73
C SER A 192 35.73 -10.60 6.44
N SER A 193 34.62 -10.06 5.90
CA SER A 193 33.86 -8.99 6.59
C SER A 193 32.35 -9.24 6.64
N LEU A 194 31.78 -9.21 7.85
CA LEU A 194 30.35 -9.43 8.11
C LEU A 194 29.47 -8.27 7.60
N ASN A 195 29.92 -7.01 7.73
CA ASN A 195 29.09 -5.83 7.40
C ASN A 195 28.60 -5.79 5.95
N HIS A 196 29.50 -6.00 4.98
CA HIS A 196 29.13 -5.95 3.57
C HIS A 196 28.18 -7.09 3.16
N ARG A 197 28.24 -8.25 3.84
CA ARG A 197 27.28 -9.35 3.63
C ARG A 197 25.87 -8.96 4.06
N PHE A 198 25.74 -8.27 5.21
CA PHE A 198 24.46 -7.77 5.68
C PHE A 198 23.88 -6.76 4.69
N GLN A 199 24.69 -5.83 4.17
CA GLN A 199 24.24 -4.81 3.22
C GLN A 199 23.74 -5.42 1.90
N ILE A 200 24.47 -6.39 1.33
CA ILE A 200 24.05 -7.09 0.09
C ILE A 200 22.76 -7.89 0.35
N GLY A 201 22.67 -8.57 1.49
CA GLY A 201 21.48 -9.32 1.89
C GLY A 201 20.24 -8.44 2.08
N GLU A 202 20.41 -7.28 2.73
CA GLU A 202 19.35 -6.28 2.89
C GLU A 202 18.90 -5.73 1.53
N ASN A 203 19.86 -5.38 0.65
CA ASN A 203 19.54 -4.87 -0.67
C ASN A 203 18.80 -5.90 -1.53
N LEU A 204 19.19 -7.18 -1.46
CA LEU A 204 18.47 -8.25 -2.16
C LEU A 204 17.03 -8.41 -1.64
N LYS A 205 16.83 -8.42 -0.31
CA LYS A 205 15.50 -8.52 0.30
C LYS A 205 14.61 -7.33 -0.05
N THR A 206 15.16 -6.11 -0.05
CA THR A 206 14.42 -4.89 -0.41
C THR A 206 14.05 -4.85 -1.88
N VAL A 207 14.95 -5.22 -2.77
CA VAL A 207 14.67 -5.29 -4.22
C VAL A 207 13.63 -6.39 -4.51
N LEU A 208 13.67 -7.53 -3.82
CA LEU A 208 12.62 -8.56 -3.91
C LEU A 208 11.25 -8.05 -3.44
N LEU A 209 11.21 -7.24 -2.39
CA LEU A 209 9.98 -6.58 -1.95
C LEU A 209 9.45 -5.60 -3.01
N LEU A 210 10.31 -4.73 -3.56
CA LEU A 210 9.94 -3.79 -4.61
C LEU A 210 9.46 -4.49 -5.88
N ASN A 211 10.07 -5.63 -6.23
CA ASN A 211 9.66 -6.48 -7.35
C ASN A 211 8.26 -7.10 -7.16
N ARG A 212 7.70 -7.06 -5.94
CA ARG A 212 6.30 -7.45 -5.67
C ARG A 212 5.37 -6.24 -5.61
N ILE A 213 5.85 -5.12 -5.08
CA ILE A 213 5.04 -3.89 -4.91
C ILE A 213 4.78 -3.20 -6.26
N PHE A 214 5.79 -3.03 -7.11
CA PHE A 214 5.63 -2.32 -8.39
C PHE A 214 4.66 -3.01 -9.35
N PRO A 215 4.67 -4.35 -9.52
CA PRO A 215 3.63 -5.02 -10.29
C PRO A 215 2.23 -4.85 -9.71
N LEU A 216 2.07 -4.86 -8.38
CA LEU A 216 0.78 -4.60 -7.73
C LEU A 216 0.26 -3.19 -8.02
N LEU A 217 1.14 -2.18 -8.00
CA LEU A 217 0.78 -0.81 -8.38
C LEU A 217 0.43 -0.71 -9.85
N CYS A 218 1.21 -1.34 -10.72
CA CYS A 218 0.91 -1.40 -12.15
C CYS A 218 -0.46 -2.04 -12.40
N ALA A 219 -0.75 -3.17 -11.75
CA ALA A 219 -2.02 -3.86 -11.82
C ALA A 219 -3.18 -2.98 -11.33
N MET A 220 -2.99 -2.23 -10.23
CA MET A 220 -3.98 -1.27 -9.74
C MET A 220 -4.34 -0.23 -10.81
N PHE A 221 -3.35 0.42 -11.44
CA PHE A 221 -3.61 1.41 -12.48
C PHE A 221 -4.25 0.79 -13.73
N ILE A 222 -3.83 -0.42 -14.13
CA ILE A 222 -4.45 -1.16 -15.24
C ILE A 222 -5.90 -1.50 -14.91
N SER A 223 -6.21 -1.98 -13.70
CA SER A 223 -7.57 -2.30 -13.28
C SER A 223 -8.47 -1.06 -13.28
N VAL A 224 -7.97 0.09 -12.81
CA VAL A 224 -8.69 1.37 -12.88
C VAL A 224 -8.99 1.73 -14.34
N MET A 225 -7.99 1.68 -15.23
CA MET A 225 -8.19 1.98 -16.65
C MET A 225 -9.15 1.02 -17.33
N ALA A 226 -8.98 -0.28 -17.11
CA ALA A 226 -9.83 -1.32 -17.70
C ALA A 226 -11.29 -1.13 -17.28
N PHE A 227 -11.53 -0.80 -16.02
CA PHE A 227 -12.88 -0.53 -15.53
C PHE A 227 -13.48 0.73 -16.17
N LYS A 228 -12.70 1.80 -16.37
CA LYS A 228 -13.17 3.01 -17.07
C LYS A 228 -13.49 2.75 -18.54
N THR A 229 -12.65 1.96 -19.23
CA THR A 229 -12.94 1.54 -20.60
C THR A 229 -14.20 0.69 -20.67
N LEU A 230 -14.39 -0.22 -19.72
CA LEU A 230 -15.61 -1.02 -19.61
C LEU A 230 -16.84 -0.10 -19.44
N LEU A 231 -16.79 0.85 -18.50
CA LEU A 231 -17.87 1.81 -18.26
C LEU A 231 -18.22 2.62 -19.52
N TRP A 232 -17.21 3.04 -20.28
CA TRP A 232 -17.38 3.75 -21.54
C TRP A 232 -18.08 2.89 -22.61
N LEU A 233 -17.71 1.62 -22.75
CA LEU A 233 -18.36 0.71 -23.70
C LEU A 233 -19.83 0.42 -23.33
N TYR A 234 -20.16 0.34 -22.04
CA TYR A 234 -21.54 0.10 -21.59
C TYR A 234 -22.45 1.34 -21.62
N THR A 235 -21.90 2.54 -21.83
CA THR A 235 -22.69 3.79 -21.80
C THR A 235 -23.43 4.07 -23.11
N GLU A 236 -23.13 3.34 -24.20
CA GLU A 236 -23.73 3.59 -25.53
C GLU A 236 -25.17 3.03 -25.68
N GLU A 237 -25.70 2.20 -24.77
CA GLU A 237 -26.90 1.38 -25.08
C GLU A 237 -28.27 1.78 -24.50
N SER A 238 -28.45 2.56 -23.41
CA SER A 238 -29.81 3.01 -23.01
C SER A 238 -29.89 4.08 -21.90
N GLU A 239 -30.96 4.89 -21.88
CA GLU A 239 -31.29 5.86 -20.80
C GLU A 239 -31.70 5.19 -19.47
N ASN A 240 -32.11 3.92 -19.48
CA ASN A 240 -32.54 3.19 -18.27
C ASN A 240 -31.36 2.71 -17.39
N ASP A 241 -30.10 2.85 -17.85
CA ASP A 241 -28.91 2.37 -17.16
C ASP A 241 -28.24 3.40 -16.24
N PHE A 242 -28.82 4.58 -16.01
CA PHE A 242 -28.20 5.63 -15.19
C PHE A 242 -27.80 5.15 -13.78
N TYR A 243 -28.68 4.41 -13.09
CA TYR A 243 -28.37 3.84 -11.76
C TYR A 243 -27.29 2.75 -11.82
N ARG A 244 -27.25 1.97 -12.90
CA ARG A 244 -26.23 0.93 -13.11
C ARG A 244 -24.86 1.55 -13.37
N GLN A 245 -24.80 2.64 -14.13
CA GLN A 245 -23.57 3.39 -14.39
C GLN A 245 -23.04 4.08 -13.13
N ILE A 246 -23.92 4.62 -12.27
CA ILE A 246 -23.55 5.12 -10.95
C ILE A 246 -22.96 3.99 -10.09
N LEU A 247 -23.67 2.87 -9.98
CA LEU A 247 -23.20 1.73 -9.18
C LEU A 247 -21.83 1.23 -9.64
N LEU A 248 -21.63 1.10 -10.96
CA LEU A 248 -20.34 0.71 -11.54
C LEU A 248 -19.25 1.74 -11.22
N THR A 249 -19.54 3.03 -11.37
CA THR A 249 -18.58 4.11 -11.06
C THR A 249 -18.18 4.14 -9.58
N GLU A 250 -19.08 3.78 -8.68
CA GLU A 250 -18.77 3.67 -7.25
C GLU A 250 -18.00 2.38 -6.94
N LEU A 251 -18.28 1.28 -7.62
CA LEU A 251 -17.51 0.04 -7.50
C LEU A 251 -16.04 0.22 -7.93
N SER A 252 -15.74 1.08 -8.90
CA SER A 252 -14.35 1.34 -9.29
C SER A 252 -13.54 2.06 -8.23
N LEU A 253 -14.19 2.81 -7.32
CA LEU A 253 -13.52 3.43 -6.18
C LEU A 253 -12.98 2.40 -5.17
N LEU A 254 -13.46 1.14 -5.20
CA LEU A 254 -12.95 0.06 -4.35
C LEU A 254 -11.63 -0.54 -4.83
N ILE A 255 -11.26 -0.32 -6.10
CA ILE A 255 -10.04 -0.88 -6.71
C ILE A 255 -8.81 -0.40 -5.93
N VAL A 256 -8.65 0.92 -5.76
CA VAL A 256 -7.47 1.51 -5.11
C VAL A 256 -7.33 1.07 -3.63
N PRO A 257 -8.38 1.08 -2.80
CA PRO A 257 -8.36 0.49 -1.45
C PRO A 257 -7.93 -0.97 -1.41
N MET A 258 -8.47 -1.83 -2.29
CA MET A 258 -8.13 -3.25 -2.33
C MET A 258 -6.64 -3.47 -2.64
N PHE A 259 -6.12 -2.80 -3.66
CA PHE A 259 -4.69 -2.91 -4.01
C PHE A 259 -3.79 -2.29 -2.94
N SER A 260 -4.21 -1.21 -2.30
CA SER A 260 -3.46 -0.61 -1.20
C SER A 260 -3.37 -1.53 0.02
N LEU A 261 -4.43 -2.27 0.31
CA LEU A 261 -4.42 -3.34 1.33
C LEU A 261 -3.47 -4.46 0.92
N ALA A 262 -3.50 -4.91 -0.33
CA ALA A 262 -2.59 -5.94 -0.84
C ALA A 262 -1.12 -5.50 -0.74
N ILE A 263 -0.81 -4.24 -1.04
CA ILE A 263 0.55 -3.66 -0.88
C ILE A 263 0.97 -3.69 0.59
N ALA A 264 0.09 -3.23 1.49
CA ALA A 264 0.35 -3.23 2.93
C ALA A 264 0.62 -4.65 3.47
N LEU A 265 -0.20 -5.63 3.06
CA LEU A 265 -0.02 -7.04 3.44
C LEU A 265 1.27 -7.62 2.86
N THR A 266 1.63 -7.26 1.63
CA THR A 266 2.88 -7.69 0.99
C THR A 266 4.10 -7.21 1.76
N ILE A 267 4.10 -5.94 2.19
CA ILE A 267 5.16 -5.38 3.04
C ILE A 267 5.26 -6.14 4.36
N ILE A 268 4.13 -6.34 5.06
CA ILE A 268 4.12 -7.07 6.34
C ILE A 268 4.62 -8.50 6.17
N ARG A 269 4.19 -9.21 5.12
CA ARG A 269 4.58 -10.60 4.87
C ARG A 269 6.05 -10.74 4.46
N SER A 270 6.61 -9.74 3.80
CA SER A 270 7.99 -9.78 3.31
C SER A 270 9.07 -9.71 4.39
N SER A 271 8.73 -9.23 5.59
CA SER A 271 9.66 -9.09 6.71
C SER A 271 9.16 -9.90 7.90
N THR A 272 10.00 -10.78 8.43
CA THR A 272 9.71 -11.57 9.65
C THR A 272 9.52 -10.65 10.86
N VAL A 273 10.25 -9.54 10.94
CA VAL A 273 10.11 -8.52 11.99
C VAL A 273 8.74 -7.85 11.90
N TYR A 274 8.32 -7.44 10.71
CA TYR A 274 6.99 -6.83 10.55
C TYR A 274 5.86 -7.85 10.73
N CYS A 275 6.02 -9.09 10.27
CA CYS A 275 5.04 -10.15 10.48
C CYS A 275 4.85 -10.49 11.96
N SER A 276 5.93 -10.61 12.73
CA SER A 276 5.85 -10.92 14.16
C SER A 276 5.21 -9.78 14.97
N LYS A 277 5.59 -8.52 14.68
CA LYS A 277 5.04 -7.35 15.37
C LYS A 277 3.60 -7.05 14.96
N SER A 278 3.22 -7.25 13.70
CA SER A 278 1.83 -7.09 13.26
C SER A 278 0.91 -8.12 13.91
N ARG A 279 1.35 -9.39 14.07
CA ARG A 279 0.62 -10.41 14.83
C ARG A 279 0.39 -9.99 16.28
N LEU A 280 1.37 -9.37 16.92
CA LEU A 280 1.23 -8.88 18.29
C LEU A 280 0.21 -7.73 18.37
N ILE A 281 0.28 -6.76 17.46
CA ILE A 281 -0.70 -5.66 17.38
C ILE A 281 -2.11 -6.20 17.10
N ALA A 282 -2.25 -7.14 16.17
CA ALA A 282 -3.52 -7.77 15.84
C ALA A 282 -4.12 -8.50 17.05
N ARG A 283 -3.29 -9.21 17.84
CA ARG A 283 -3.73 -9.84 19.09
C ARG A 283 -4.25 -8.82 20.10
N GLU A 284 -3.57 -7.67 20.28
CA GLU A 284 -4.04 -6.62 21.19
C GLU A 284 -5.32 -5.95 20.70
N LEU A 285 -5.44 -5.67 19.39
CA LEU A 285 -6.67 -5.13 18.81
C LEU A 285 -7.85 -6.09 18.98
N MET A 286 -7.65 -7.40 18.73
CA MET A 286 -8.71 -8.38 18.94
C MET A 286 -9.15 -8.48 20.41
N LYS A 287 -8.24 -8.33 21.37
CA LYS A 287 -8.61 -8.25 22.79
C LYS A 287 -9.46 -7.01 23.10
N MET A 288 -9.18 -5.89 22.44
CA MET A 288 -9.89 -4.62 22.65
C MET A 288 -11.30 -4.63 22.03
N PHE A 289 -11.45 -5.19 20.83
CA PHE A 289 -12.74 -5.25 20.12
C PHE A 289 -13.61 -6.45 20.50
N TRP A 290 -13.03 -7.49 21.10
CA TRP A 290 -13.77 -8.69 21.52
C TRP A 290 -13.50 -9.03 23.00
N PRO A 291 -14.04 -8.25 23.95
CA PRO A 291 -13.83 -8.45 25.39
C PRO A 291 -14.31 -9.83 25.87
N SER A 292 -15.23 -10.46 25.14
CA SER A 292 -15.73 -11.80 25.46
C SER A 292 -14.69 -12.90 25.25
N THR A 293 -13.57 -12.66 24.52
CA THR A 293 -12.44 -13.61 24.54
C THR A 293 -11.69 -13.58 25.87
N ALA A 294 -11.71 -12.47 26.61
CA ALA A 294 -11.23 -12.43 27.99
C ALA A 294 -12.21 -13.12 28.96
N LEU A 295 -13.51 -13.14 28.63
CA LEU A 295 -14.52 -13.92 29.37
C LEU A 295 -14.35 -15.43 29.14
N TRP A 296 -14.14 -15.86 27.89
CA TRP A 296 -13.79 -17.24 27.55
C TRP A 296 -12.44 -17.66 28.14
N ARG A 297 -11.45 -16.75 28.20
CA ARG A 297 -10.16 -17.01 28.82
C ARG A 297 -10.23 -17.03 30.34
N ARG A 298 -11.06 -16.19 30.99
CA ARG A 298 -11.39 -16.32 32.42
C ARG A 298 -12.11 -17.62 32.72
N ASN A 299 -13.02 -18.07 31.85
CA ASN A 299 -13.69 -19.36 32.02
C ASN A 299 -12.73 -20.54 31.80
N ALA A 300 -11.71 -20.39 30.94
CA ALA A 300 -10.64 -21.37 30.79
C ALA A 300 -9.62 -21.34 31.95
N GLU A 301 -9.29 -20.16 32.47
CA GLU A 301 -8.39 -19.95 33.63
C GLU A 301 -9.07 -20.34 34.96
N ASN A 302 -10.41 -20.30 35.03
CA ASN A 302 -11.22 -20.81 36.15
C ASN A 302 -11.32 -22.35 36.20
N GLY A 303 -10.56 -23.08 35.37
CA GLY A 303 -10.18 -24.47 35.68
C GLY A 303 -10.94 -25.60 34.97
N ASP A 304 -11.94 -25.32 34.13
CA ASP A 304 -12.72 -26.41 33.51
C ASP A 304 -12.10 -26.97 32.22
N LEU A 305 -11.34 -26.18 31.45
CA LEU A 305 -10.76 -26.63 30.17
C LEU A 305 -9.39 -27.31 30.31
N THR A 306 -8.64 -26.99 31.36
CA THR A 306 -7.35 -27.63 31.66
C THR A 306 -7.54 -29.08 32.10
N ASN A 307 -8.65 -29.40 32.78
CA ASN A 307 -9.00 -30.77 33.16
C ASN A 307 -9.42 -31.61 31.94
N GLN A 308 -10.17 -31.03 30.99
CA GLN A 308 -10.54 -31.74 29.76
C GLN A 308 -9.36 -31.94 28.81
N PHE A 309 -8.46 -30.96 28.65
CA PHE A 309 -7.29 -31.10 27.79
C PHE A 309 -6.23 -32.05 28.37
N ASN A 310 -6.04 -32.05 29.69
CA ASN A 310 -5.17 -33.01 30.37
C ASN A 310 -5.77 -34.43 30.38
N GLN A 311 -7.09 -34.59 30.53
CA GLN A 311 -7.75 -35.89 30.38
C GLN A 311 -7.66 -36.41 28.94
N TYR A 312 -7.76 -35.55 27.92
CA TYR A 312 -7.62 -35.93 26.52
C TYR A 312 -6.17 -36.30 26.15
N CYS A 313 -5.18 -35.58 26.67
CA CYS A 313 -3.77 -35.90 26.43
C CYS A 313 -3.30 -37.15 27.20
N MET A 314 -3.86 -37.43 28.39
CA MET A 314 -3.59 -38.68 29.12
C MET A 314 -4.36 -39.88 28.55
N SER A 315 -5.57 -39.71 28.03
CA SER A 315 -6.33 -40.80 27.39
C SER A 315 -5.73 -41.22 26.03
N CYS A 316 -5.06 -40.32 25.32
CA CYS A 316 -4.31 -40.63 24.10
C CYS A 316 -2.87 -41.13 24.34
N GLY A 317 -2.45 -41.33 25.60
CA GLY A 317 -1.17 -41.98 25.96
C GLY A 317 0.11 -41.29 25.46
N LYS A 318 0.06 -40.01 25.07
CA LYS A 318 1.17 -39.36 24.32
C LYS A 318 2.13 -38.50 25.12
N LEU A 319 1.99 -38.39 26.45
CA LEU A 319 2.92 -37.61 27.29
C LEU A 319 3.12 -38.30 28.65
N GLN A 320 4.37 -38.67 28.98
CA GLN A 320 4.72 -39.37 30.23
C GLN A 320 5.35 -38.48 31.32
N SER A 321 5.71 -37.21 31.07
CA SER A 321 6.04 -36.30 32.18
C SER A 321 6.00 -34.81 31.82
N LYS A 322 5.88 -33.95 32.85
CA LYS A 322 5.98 -32.49 32.77
C LYS A 322 7.29 -31.96 32.14
N HIS A 323 8.31 -32.80 32.00
CA HIS A 323 9.62 -32.39 31.47
C HIS A 323 9.63 -32.18 29.95
N ASP A 324 8.67 -32.74 29.20
CA ASP A 324 8.60 -32.63 27.73
C ASP A 324 8.10 -31.26 27.24
N VAL A 325 7.43 -30.49 28.10
CA VAL A 325 6.94 -29.14 27.78
C VAL A 325 8.10 -28.15 27.61
N ALA A 326 9.20 -28.34 28.35
CA ALA A 326 10.39 -27.50 28.25
C ALA A 326 11.19 -27.74 26.94
N LYS A 327 11.11 -28.94 26.36
CA LYS A 327 11.75 -29.26 25.07
C LYS A 327 11.09 -28.53 23.90
N CYS A 328 9.77 -28.27 23.94
CA CYS A 328 9.10 -27.46 22.93
C CYS A 328 9.51 -25.97 22.96
N GLY A 329 9.97 -25.45 24.11
CA GLY A 329 10.51 -24.08 24.21
C GLY A 329 11.89 -23.92 23.57
N GLY A 330 12.72 -24.97 23.63
CA GLY A 330 14.07 -24.98 23.04
C GLY A 330 14.09 -25.14 21.51
N ILE A 331 13.05 -25.74 20.93
CA ILE A 331 12.93 -25.92 19.46
C ILE A 331 12.66 -24.58 18.75
N LEU A 332 11.93 -23.65 19.40
CA LEU A 332 11.65 -22.31 18.86
C LEU A 332 12.88 -21.39 18.76
N LEU A 333 13.93 -21.62 19.56
CA LEU A 333 15.19 -20.89 19.48
C LEU A 333 16.14 -21.47 18.42
N ARG A 334 16.00 -22.77 18.10
CA ARG A 334 16.78 -23.42 17.04
C ARG A 334 16.23 -23.10 15.65
N GLU A 335 14.90 -23.06 15.50
CA GLU A 335 14.25 -22.56 14.28
C GLU A 335 14.60 -21.08 13.97
N TYR A 336 14.88 -20.27 15.00
CA TYR A 336 15.31 -18.88 14.82
C TYR A 336 16.73 -18.73 14.24
N TRP A 337 17.56 -19.79 14.33
CA TRP A 337 18.95 -19.77 13.88
C TRP A 337 19.14 -20.50 12.54
N ASP A 338 18.39 -21.58 12.30
CA ASP A 338 18.46 -22.34 11.05
C ASP A 338 17.83 -21.57 9.85
N ASP A 339 16.81 -20.74 10.09
CA ASP A 339 16.25 -19.81 9.07
C ASP A 339 17.23 -18.69 8.65
N TYR A 340 18.32 -18.48 9.41
CA TYR A 340 19.35 -17.50 9.08
C TYR A 340 20.49 -18.08 8.23
N LEU A 341 20.61 -19.41 8.16
CA LEU A 341 21.71 -20.12 7.50
C LEU A 341 21.28 -20.94 6.28
N HIS A 342 19.99 -21.23 6.10
CA HIS A 342 19.48 -21.88 4.88
C HIS A 342 18.51 -20.99 4.12
N ILE A 343 19.06 -20.21 3.18
CA ILE A 343 18.31 -19.70 2.03
C ILE A 343 19.06 -20.16 0.78
N GLU A 344 18.63 -21.31 0.24
CA GLU A 344 18.75 -21.62 -1.18
C GLU A 344 17.78 -20.75 -2.00
#